data_AF-A0A4Y7T4P6-F1
#
_entry.id   AF-A0A4Y7T4P6-F1
#
_cell.length_a   1.000
_cell.length_b   1.000
_cell.length_c   1.000
_cell.angle_alpha   90.00
_cell.angle_beta   90.00
_cell.angle_gamma   90.00
#
_symmetry.space_group_name_H-M   'P 1'
#
loop_
_entity.id
_entity.type
_entity.pdbx_description
1 polymer ?
#
loop_
_entity_poly.entity_id
_entity_poly.type
_entity_poly.pdbx_seq_one_letter_code
_entity_poly.pdbx_strand_id
1 'polypeptide(L)'
;MSTTPEVIQAFADMVAMWQMQEYIFISFFAFYAYYVITTLEEEVSIIFPERWNRGAALYMVIRYGTLVYIALHLSRDYRNYFSISPSGCKALAVLHTAARWTSVLASHFLLGVCLSALLQAGILWSAVITLLGFAIPFVTAVCEIVATVQYPAQPTTPSYKVLGYPCYVPSSTQWSEQTIAHAGRHIRAYMNLAATLVLALVGVATLAVRYKGHRGQLVQVIRRDGGAYYLSLLAIRLALAVIYTPTLQSALEIDGNPVALLSLMANDIIIQILAQRLLINMRKVDYVGPESVVSKLLFPRCTSDSGDDGEEGGDVPFGVMYRT
;
A
#
# COMPACT_ATOMS: atom_id res chain seq x y z
N MET A 1 32.67 -19.26 -30.46
CA MET A 1 31.50 -18.80 -31.24
C MET A 1 31.65 -17.31 -31.44
N SER A 2 31.74 -16.84 -32.69
CA SER A 2 31.72 -15.40 -33.01
C SER A 2 30.31 -14.86 -32.79
N THR A 3 30.15 -13.89 -31.89
CA THR A 3 28.88 -13.18 -31.69
C THR A 3 28.58 -12.31 -32.90
N THR A 4 27.39 -12.43 -33.47
CA THR A 4 26.96 -11.56 -34.57
C THR A 4 26.71 -10.14 -34.04
N PRO A 5 26.89 -9.08 -34.85
CA PRO A 5 26.58 -7.71 -34.45
C PRO A 5 25.15 -7.53 -33.94
N GLU A 6 24.20 -8.28 -34.50
CA GLU A 6 22.79 -8.29 -34.10
C GLU A 6 22.60 -8.74 -32.65
N VAL A 7 23.33 -9.78 -32.22
CA VAL A 7 23.28 -10.27 -30.83
C VAL A 7 23.87 -9.24 -29.87
N ILE A 8 24.93 -8.54 -30.28
CA ILE A 8 25.57 -7.49 -29.48
C ILE A 8 24.59 -6.32 -29.30
N GLN A 9 23.93 -5.88 -30.37
CA GLN A 9 22.96 -4.80 -30.31
C GLN A 9 21.75 -5.17 -29.44
N ALA A 10 21.17 -6.35 -29.64
CA ALA A 10 20.04 -6.81 -28.83
C ALA A 10 20.38 -6.91 -27.33
N PHE A 11 21.61 -7.31 -27.01
CA PHE A 11 22.09 -7.32 -25.63
C PHE A 11 22.27 -5.90 -25.07
N ALA A 12 22.82 -4.98 -25.85
CA ALA A 12 22.96 -3.57 -25.46
C ALA A 12 21.59 -2.93 -25.19
N ASP A 13 20.60 -3.17 -26.05
CA ASP A 13 19.23 -2.66 -25.89
C ASP A 13 18.56 -3.23 -24.63
N MET A 14 18.76 -4.53 -24.35
CA MET A 14 18.28 -5.14 -23.12
C MET A 14 18.92 -4.52 -21.88
N VAL A 15 20.24 -4.31 -21.88
CA VAL A 15 20.93 -3.66 -20.75
C VAL A 15 20.43 -2.24 -20.53
N ALA A 16 20.25 -1.46 -21.60
CA ALA A 16 19.74 -0.09 -21.52
C ALA A 16 18.31 -0.06 -20.96
N MET A 17 17.45 -0.97 -21.39
CA MET A 17 16.09 -1.12 -20.86
C MET A 17 16.14 -1.41 -19.35
N TRP A 18 16.93 -2.38 -18.90
CA TRP A 18 17.05 -2.74 -17.48
C TRP A 18 17.58 -1.59 -16.63
N GLN A 19 18.57 -0.85 -17.11
CA GLN A 19 19.07 0.35 -16.43
C GLN A 19 17.99 1.41 -16.29
N MET A 20 17.17 1.63 -17.32
CA MET A 20 16.02 2.54 -17.24
C MET A 20 15.04 2.10 -16.15
N GLN A 21 14.73 0.81 -16.05
CA GLN A 21 13.89 0.29 -14.97
C GLN A 21 14.53 0.55 -13.60
N GLU A 22 15.79 0.19 -13.42
CA GLU A 22 16.53 0.41 -12.17
C GLU A 22 16.51 1.88 -11.73
N TYR A 23 16.71 2.82 -12.66
CA TYR A 23 16.67 4.25 -12.38
C TYR A 23 15.28 4.74 -11.96
N ILE A 24 14.22 4.22 -12.59
CA ILE A 24 12.85 4.52 -12.17
C ILE A 24 12.64 4.01 -10.74
N PHE A 25 12.89 2.73 -10.48
CA PHE A 25 12.63 2.11 -9.19
C PHE A 25 13.44 2.77 -8.06
N ILE A 26 14.74 2.98 -8.24
CA ILE A 26 15.59 3.58 -7.21
C ILE A 26 15.17 5.02 -6.89
N SER A 27 14.67 5.77 -7.87
CA SER A 27 14.16 7.14 -7.66
C SER A 27 12.92 7.13 -6.77
N PHE A 28 11.97 6.21 -7.00
CA PHE A 28 10.79 6.07 -6.15
C PHE A 28 11.13 5.53 -4.75
N PHE A 29 12.09 4.61 -4.63
CA PHE A 29 12.54 4.12 -3.32
C PHE A 29 13.28 5.18 -2.52
N ALA A 30 14.15 5.96 -3.16
CA ALA A 30 14.82 7.09 -2.54
C ALA A 30 13.80 8.14 -2.08
N PHE A 31 12.80 8.44 -2.92
CA PHE A 31 11.70 9.33 -2.56
C PHE A 31 10.91 8.81 -1.35
N TYR A 32 10.61 7.51 -1.30
CA TYR A 32 9.93 6.89 -0.17
C TYR A 32 10.76 6.91 1.11
N ALA A 33 12.05 6.57 1.03
CA ALA A 33 12.96 6.61 2.17
C ALA A 33 13.10 8.03 2.72
N TYR A 34 13.27 9.03 1.84
CA TYR A 34 13.25 10.44 2.20
C TYR A 34 11.94 10.84 2.89
N TYR A 35 10.80 10.40 2.34
CA TYR A 35 9.50 10.61 2.95
C TYR A 35 9.40 10.00 4.36
N VAL A 36 9.86 8.77 4.56
CA VAL A 36 9.85 8.12 5.88
C VAL A 36 10.69 8.91 6.88
N ILE A 37 11.94 9.23 6.53
CA ILE A 37 12.88 9.96 7.40
C ILE A 37 12.29 11.33 7.78
N THR A 38 11.79 12.08 6.81
CA THR A 38 11.24 13.43 7.05
C THR A 38 9.90 13.45 7.79
N THR A 39 9.25 12.29 7.95
CA THR A 39 7.97 12.17 8.68
C THR A 39 8.08 11.40 9.98
N LEU A 40 9.30 11.03 10.38
CA LEU A 40 9.54 10.26 11.60
C LEU A 40 9.12 11.04 12.86
N GLU A 41 9.36 12.35 12.91
CA GLU A 41 8.94 13.19 14.03
C GLU A 41 7.41 13.25 14.16
N GLU A 42 6.69 13.39 13.04
CA GLU A 42 5.23 13.36 13.04
C GLU A 42 4.69 12.00 13.48
N GLU A 43 5.32 10.90 13.07
CA GLU A 43 4.97 9.55 13.50
C GLU A 43 5.16 9.37 15.01
N VAL A 44 6.31 9.77 15.55
CA VAL A 44 6.63 9.64 16.98
C VAL A 44 5.76 10.53 17.85
N SER A 45 5.39 11.73 17.38
CA SER A 45 4.52 12.65 18.14
C SER A 45 3.04 12.30 18.06
N ILE A 46 2.58 11.70 16.95
CA ILE A 46 1.14 11.47 16.72
C ILE A 46 0.77 10.01 16.98
N ILE A 47 1.54 9.05 16.45
CA ILE A 47 1.17 7.62 16.42
C ILE A 47 1.63 6.87 17.68
N PHE A 48 2.86 7.11 18.12
CA PHE A 48 3.50 6.37 19.23
C PHE A 48 2.94 6.63 20.64
N PRO A 49 2.50 7.84 21.01
CA PRO A 49 2.11 8.11 22.41
C PRO A 49 0.82 7.40 22.83
N GLU A 50 0.01 6.92 21.89
CA GLU A 50 -1.23 6.23 22.20
C GLU A 50 -1.05 4.71 22.24
N ARG A 51 -2.00 4.05 22.91
CA ARG A 51 -2.10 2.58 22.89
C ARG A 51 -2.30 2.10 21.46
N TRP A 52 -1.73 0.92 21.16
CA TRP A 52 -1.87 0.23 19.88
C TRP A 52 -3.34 0.02 19.52
N ASN A 53 -3.87 0.89 18.67
CA ASN A 53 -5.21 0.81 18.10
C ASN A 53 -5.16 0.33 16.64
N ARG A 54 -6.34 0.08 16.06
CA ARG A 54 -6.45 -0.48 14.70
C ARG A 54 -5.85 0.45 13.64
N GLY A 55 -6.05 1.76 13.77
CA GLY A 55 -5.48 2.75 12.86
C GLY A 55 -3.95 2.82 12.95
N ALA A 56 -3.36 2.75 14.15
CA ALA A 56 -1.92 2.68 14.34
C ALA A 56 -1.34 1.39 13.73
N ALA A 57 -1.96 0.23 13.99
CA ALA A 57 -1.53 -1.03 13.38
C ALA A 57 -1.56 -0.96 11.85
N LEU A 58 -2.64 -0.41 11.27
CA LEU A 58 -2.76 -0.24 9.82
C LEU A 58 -1.69 0.70 9.25
N TYR A 59 -1.40 1.80 9.95
CA TYR A 59 -0.32 2.71 9.60
C TYR A 59 1.04 2.00 9.60
N MET A 60 1.35 1.22 10.64
CA MET A 60 2.61 0.47 10.74
C MET A 60 2.75 -0.55 9.60
N VAL A 61 1.68 -1.29 9.29
CA VAL A 61 1.67 -2.28 8.18
C VAL A 61 1.91 -1.60 6.83
N ILE A 62 1.27 -0.46 6.57
CA ILE A 62 1.48 0.27 5.32
C ILE A 62 2.93 0.77 5.23
N ARG A 63 3.41 1.43 6.28
CA ARG A 63 4.73 2.10 6.28
C ARG A 63 5.89 1.10 6.27
N TYR A 64 5.97 0.26 7.29
CA TYR A 64 7.08 -0.67 7.45
C TYR A 64 6.96 -1.86 6.50
N GLY A 65 5.75 -2.27 6.12
CA GLY A 65 5.58 -3.28 5.08
C GLY A 65 6.14 -2.82 3.73
N THR A 66 5.99 -1.54 3.38
CA THR A 66 6.60 -0.98 2.16
C THR A 66 8.12 -0.93 2.27
N LEU A 67 8.68 -0.59 3.44
CA LEU A 67 10.14 -0.64 3.65
C LEU A 67 10.69 -2.06 3.51
N VAL A 68 10.01 -3.06 4.06
CA VAL A 68 10.36 -4.47 3.90
C VAL A 68 10.29 -4.88 2.42
N TYR A 69 9.24 -4.47 1.71
CA TYR A 69 9.12 -4.67 0.27
C TYR A 69 10.31 -4.07 -0.50
N ILE A 70 10.69 -2.82 -0.22
CA ILE A 70 11.83 -2.15 -0.86
C ILE A 70 13.13 -2.90 -0.57
N ALA A 71 13.37 -3.27 0.69
CA ALA A 71 14.59 -3.99 1.08
C ALA A 71 14.68 -5.36 0.38
N LEU A 72 13.57 -6.10 0.30
CA LEU A 72 13.50 -7.38 -0.40
C LEU A 72 13.72 -7.21 -1.91
N HIS A 73 13.15 -6.15 -2.51
CA HIS A 73 13.33 -5.84 -3.92
C HIS A 73 14.80 -5.51 -4.22
N LEU A 74 15.44 -4.64 -3.43
CA LEU A 74 16.86 -4.30 -3.60
C LEU A 74 17.79 -5.51 -3.40
N SER A 75 17.41 -6.43 -2.50
CA SER A 75 18.17 -7.65 -2.24
C SER A 75 18.07 -8.67 -3.39
N ARG A 76 16.91 -8.76 -4.05
CA ARG A 76 16.61 -9.77 -5.09
C ARG A 76 16.89 -9.25 -6.50
N ASP A 77 16.43 -8.05 -6.82
CA ASP A 77 16.29 -7.53 -8.19
C ASP A 77 17.35 -6.49 -8.55
N TYR A 78 18.24 -6.10 -7.63
CA TYR A 78 19.29 -5.11 -7.87
C TYR A 78 20.67 -5.76 -7.95
N ARG A 79 21.59 -5.10 -8.66
CA ARG A 79 22.97 -5.55 -8.82
C ARG A 79 23.73 -5.44 -7.50
N ASN A 80 23.96 -6.57 -6.84
CA ASN A 80 24.66 -6.64 -5.55
C ASN A 80 25.68 -7.79 -5.46
N TYR A 81 25.80 -8.61 -6.52
CA TYR A 81 26.74 -9.74 -6.63
C TYR A 81 26.63 -10.79 -5.51
N PHE A 82 25.52 -10.82 -4.77
CA PHE A 82 25.31 -11.85 -3.76
C PHE A 82 25.15 -13.23 -4.40
N SER A 83 25.82 -14.22 -3.82
CA SER A 83 25.67 -15.62 -4.23
C SER A 83 24.54 -16.27 -3.44
N ILE A 84 23.31 -16.14 -3.94
CA ILE A 84 22.10 -16.71 -3.32
C ILE A 84 21.78 -18.05 -4.00
N SER A 85 21.42 -19.06 -3.20
CA SER A 85 20.98 -20.34 -3.75
C SER A 85 19.63 -20.19 -4.50
N PRO A 86 19.32 -21.03 -5.50
CA PRO A 86 18.05 -20.96 -6.22
C PRO A 86 16.81 -21.03 -5.29
N SER A 87 16.88 -21.86 -4.25
CA SER A 87 15.83 -21.94 -3.22
C SER A 87 15.73 -20.67 -2.38
N GLY A 88 16.86 -20.04 -2.04
CA GLY A 88 16.90 -18.75 -1.36
C GLY A 88 16.27 -17.63 -2.20
N CYS A 89 16.56 -17.57 -3.50
CA CYS A 89 15.93 -16.63 -4.42
C CYS A 89 14.42 -16.83 -4.52
N LYS A 90 13.96 -18.08 -4.56
CA LYS A 90 12.52 -18.39 -4.54
C LYS A 90 11.87 -17.93 -3.23
N ALA A 91 12.49 -18.19 -2.08
CA ALA A 91 11.98 -17.73 -0.79
C ALA A 91 11.90 -16.20 -0.72
N LEU A 92 12.95 -15.50 -1.15
CA LEU A 92 12.96 -14.03 -1.25
C LEU A 92 11.87 -13.52 -2.20
N ALA A 93 11.61 -14.21 -3.32
CA ALA A 93 10.56 -13.82 -4.24
C ALA A 93 9.15 -13.96 -3.64
N VAL A 94 8.88 -15.03 -2.88
CA VAL A 94 7.62 -15.21 -2.16
C VAL A 94 7.46 -14.14 -1.09
N LEU A 95 8.50 -13.89 -0.28
CA LEU A 95 8.48 -12.84 0.75
C LEU A 95 8.28 -11.45 0.15
N HIS A 96 8.96 -11.14 -0.95
CA HIS A 96 8.80 -9.88 -1.69
C HIS A 96 7.36 -9.68 -2.14
N THR A 97 6.78 -10.70 -2.76
CA THR A 97 5.40 -10.68 -3.27
C THR A 97 4.40 -10.53 -2.13
N ALA A 98 4.60 -11.25 -1.02
CA ALA A 98 3.76 -11.16 0.16
C ALA A 98 3.84 -9.75 0.80
N ALA A 99 5.04 -9.23 1.04
CA ALA A 99 5.24 -7.90 1.62
C ALA A 99 4.58 -6.80 0.78
N ARG A 100 4.79 -6.84 -0.55
CA ARG A 100 4.15 -5.93 -1.51
C ARG A 100 2.64 -5.95 -1.37
N TRP A 101 2.03 -7.13 -1.46
CA TRP A 101 0.58 -7.26 -1.45
C TRP A 101 -0.02 -6.95 -0.08
N THR A 102 0.66 -7.25 1.02
CA THR A 102 0.21 -6.85 2.37
C THR A 102 0.05 -5.33 2.48
N SER A 103 1.05 -4.55 2.04
CA SER A 103 0.96 -3.08 2.09
C SER A 103 -0.09 -2.53 1.11
N VAL A 104 -0.19 -3.09 -0.10
CA VAL A 104 -1.23 -2.71 -1.08
C VAL A 104 -2.63 -2.98 -0.53
N LEU A 105 -2.88 -4.17 0.02
CA LEU A 105 -4.15 -4.58 0.61
C LEU A 105 -4.53 -3.72 1.81
N ALA A 106 -3.57 -3.38 2.68
CA ALA A 106 -3.79 -2.47 3.79
C ALA A 106 -4.28 -1.08 3.30
N SER A 107 -3.70 -0.57 2.21
CA SER A 107 -4.15 0.68 1.58
C SER A 107 -5.51 0.56 0.86
N HIS A 108 -5.88 -0.61 0.33
CA HIS A 108 -7.25 -0.88 -0.15
C HIS A 108 -8.27 -0.86 1.00
N PHE A 109 -7.94 -1.56 2.08
CA PHE A 109 -8.78 -1.61 3.27
C PHE A 109 -8.99 -0.22 3.88
N LEU A 110 -7.91 0.56 4.03
CA LEU A 110 -7.97 1.94 4.50
C LEU A 110 -8.95 2.78 3.66
N LEU A 111 -8.81 2.74 2.34
CA LEU A 111 -9.65 3.54 1.44
C LEU A 111 -11.13 3.18 1.60
N GLY A 112 -11.43 1.88 1.70
CA GLY A 112 -12.78 1.38 1.95
C GLY A 112 -13.36 1.92 3.25
N VAL A 113 -12.62 1.80 4.35
CA VAL A 113 -13.03 2.32 5.67
C VAL A 113 -13.23 3.83 5.65
N CYS A 114 -12.31 4.58 5.02
CA CYS A 114 -12.43 6.04 4.87
C CYS A 114 -13.68 6.43 4.08
N LEU A 115 -13.98 5.74 2.97
CA LEU A 115 -15.18 6.00 2.18
C LEU A 115 -16.45 5.69 2.99
N SER A 116 -16.47 4.55 3.68
CA SER A 116 -17.60 4.16 4.53
C SER A 116 -17.90 5.20 5.60
N ALA A 117 -16.87 5.73 6.23
CA ALA A 117 -17.02 6.74 7.26
C ALA A 117 -17.35 8.14 6.67
N LEU A 118 -16.83 8.47 5.49
CA LEU A 118 -17.27 9.64 4.69
C LEU A 118 -18.74 9.54 4.29
N LEU A 119 -19.29 8.33 4.11
CA LEU A 119 -20.71 8.11 3.87
C LEU A 119 -21.56 8.12 5.15
N GLN A 120 -20.93 8.10 6.34
CA GLN A 120 -21.61 7.73 7.60
C GLN A 120 -22.39 6.41 7.44
N ALA A 121 -21.84 5.47 6.67
CA ALA A 121 -22.49 4.21 6.39
C ALA A 121 -22.58 3.38 7.69
N GLY A 122 -23.74 2.74 7.91
CA GLY A 122 -23.88 1.74 8.97
C GLY A 122 -22.92 0.57 8.76
N ILE A 123 -22.70 -0.25 9.79
CA ILE A 123 -21.70 -1.34 9.78
C ILE A 123 -21.86 -2.28 8.57
N LEU A 124 -23.10 -2.62 8.21
CA LEU A 124 -23.39 -3.47 7.04
C LEU A 124 -22.92 -2.82 5.73
N TRP A 125 -23.28 -1.57 5.49
CA TRP A 125 -22.84 -0.84 4.29
C TRP A 125 -21.33 -0.60 4.28
N SER A 126 -20.75 -0.34 5.45
CA SER A 126 -19.30 -0.20 5.59
C SER A 126 -18.57 -1.48 5.20
N ALA A 127 -19.09 -2.64 5.62
CA ALA A 127 -18.56 -3.94 5.23
C ALA A 127 -18.67 -4.16 3.71
N VAL A 128 -19.83 -3.83 3.09
CA VAL A 128 -20.03 -3.95 1.64
C VAL A 128 -19.06 -3.07 0.85
N ILE A 129 -18.91 -1.79 1.22
CA ILE A 129 -17.99 -0.85 0.55
C ILE A 129 -16.55 -1.33 0.66
N THR A 130 -16.13 -1.74 1.86
CA THR A 130 -14.78 -2.24 2.11
C THR A 130 -14.52 -3.53 1.33
N LEU A 131 -15.48 -4.47 1.35
CA LEU A 131 -15.39 -5.72 0.60
C LEU A 131 -15.29 -5.46 -0.91
N LEU A 132 -16.08 -4.53 -1.45
CA LEU A 132 -16.04 -4.17 -2.87
C LEU A 132 -14.64 -3.67 -3.29
N GLY A 133 -14.00 -2.84 -2.46
CA GLY A 133 -12.66 -2.30 -2.74
C GLY A 133 -11.50 -3.24 -2.43
N PHE A 134 -11.73 -4.28 -1.63
CA PHE A 134 -10.69 -5.19 -1.12
C PHE A 134 -10.70 -6.57 -1.79
N ALA A 135 -11.88 -7.11 -2.14
CA ALA A 135 -12.03 -8.50 -2.57
C ALA A 135 -11.23 -8.82 -3.84
N ILE A 136 -11.31 -7.98 -4.87
CA ILE A 136 -10.61 -8.24 -6.14
C ILE A 136 -9.08 -8.11 -5.99
N PRO A 137 -8.54 -7.07 -5.35
CA PRO A 137 -7.12 -7.03 -4.99
C PRO A 137 -6.67 -8.21 -4.15
N PHE A 138 -7.50 -8.68 -3.21
CA PHE A 138 -7.17 -9.83 -2.36
C PHE A 138 -7.06 -11.13 -3.17
N VAL A 139 -8.03 -11.41 -4.04
CA VAL A 139 -7.95 -12.56 -4.95
C VAL A 139 -6.73 -12.44 -5.86
N THR A 140 -6.41 -11.23 -6.32
CA THR A 140 -5.20 -10.98 -7.12
C THR A 140 -3.94 -11.30 -6.35
N ALA A 141 -3.81 -10.82 -5.11
CA ALA A 141 -2.70 -11.12 -4.22
C ALA A 141 -2.52 -12.62 -4.00
N VAL A 142 -3.61 -13.34 -3.72
CA VAL A 142 -3.57 -14.80 -3.51
C VAL A 142 -3.04 -15.51 -4.75
N CYS A 143 -3.57 -15.18 -5.94
CA CYS A 143 -3.09 -15.80 -7.17
C CYS A 143 -1.62 -15.49 -7.46
N GLU A 144 -1.15 -14.26 -7.22
CA GLU A 144 0.26 -13.87 -7.43
C GLU A 144 1.21 -14.57 -6.45
N ILE A 145 0.84 -14.69 -5.18
CA ILE A 145 1.62 -15.42 -4.17
C ILE A 145 1.69 -16.90 -4.55
N VAL A 146 0.55 -17.52 -4.87
CA VAL A 146 0.50 -18.93 -5.27
C VAL A 146 1.27 -19.16 -6.58
N ALA A 147 1.18 -18.26 -7.55
CA ALA A 147 1.98 -18.34 -8.77
C ALA A 147 3.48 -18.29 -8.49
N THR A 148 3.93 -17.39 -7.62
CA THR A 148 5.32 -17.32 -7.18
C THR A 148 5.77 -18.62 -6.49
N VAL A 149 4.89 -19.26 -5.72
CA VAL A 149 5.16 -20.55 -5.08
C VAL A 149 5.20 -21.69 -6.10
N GLN A 150 4.34 -21.68 -7.12
CA GLN A 150 4.32 -22.69 -8.19
C GLN A 150 5.54 -22.59 -9.11
N TYR A 151 6.04 -21.37 -9.35
CA TYR A 151 7.18 -21.17 -10.23
C TYR A 151 8.42 -21.93 -9.71
N PRO A 152 9.09 -22.73 -10.55
CA PRO A 152 10.23 -23.55 -10.11
C PRO A 152 11.44 -22.67 -9.78
N ALA A 153 12.20 -23.06 -8.75
CA ALA A 153 13.48 -22.41 -8.46
C ALA A 153 14.47 -22.74 -9.58
N GLN A 154 14.94 -21.73 -10.30
CA GLN A 154 15.91 -21.88 -11.38
C GLN A 154 17.25 -21.25 -11.00
N PRO A 155 18.38 -21.79 -11.50
CA PRO A 155 19.67 -21.14 -11.33
C PRO A 155 19.74 -19.85 -12.17
N THR A 156 20.43 -18.85 -11.65
CA THR A 156 20.69 -17.60 -12.37
C THR A 156 21.51 -17.89 -13.64
N THR A 157 21.06 -17.37 -14.79
CA THR A 157 21.77 -17.57 -16.06
C THR A 157 23.15 -16.90 -16.02
N PRO A 158 24.13 -17.35 -16.83
CA PRO A 158 25.45 -16.74 -16.88
C PRO A 158 25.42 -15.22 -17.15
N SER A 159 24.48 -14.75 -17.99
CA SER A 159 24.31 -13.33 -18.29
C SER A 159 23.93 -12.51 -17.06
N TYR A 160 22.94 -12.97 -16.28
CA TYR A 160 22.54 -12.28 -15.04
C TYR A 160 23.66 -12.27 -14.00
N LYS A 161 24.44 -13.35 -13.90
CA LYS A 161 25.61 -13.40 -13.00
C LYS A 161 26.68 -12.38 -13.39
N VAL A 162 26.99 -12.25 -14.68
CA VAL A 162 27.94 -11.25 -15.19
C VAL A 162 27.45 -9.83 -14.93
N LEU A 163 26.14 -9.59 -15.03
CA LEU A 163 25.52 -8.31 -14.72
C LEU A 163 25.39 -8.03 -13.21
N GLY A 164 25.69 -9.00 -12.35
CA GLY A 164 25.69 -8.86 -10.89
C GLY A 164 24.32 -9.03 -10.22
N TYR A 165 23.32 -9.58 -10.93
CA TYR A 165 22.03 -9.90 -10.32
C TYR A 165 22.10 -11.20 -9.52
N PRO A 166 21.67 -11.21 -8.25
CA PRO A 166 21.80 -12.38 -7.39
C PRO A 166 20.75 -13.47 -7.72
N CYS A 167 19.59 -13.07 -8.25
CA CYS A 167 18.47 -13.96 -8.52
C CYS A 167 18.06 -13.96 -9.99
N TYR A 168 17.38 -15.04 -10.41
CA TYR A 168 16.81 -15.14 -11.74
C TYR A 168 15.57 -14.24 -11.85
N VAL A 169 15.38 -13.62 -13.01
CA VAL A 169 14.11 -12.97 -13.35
C VAL A 169 13.25 -13.98 -14.12
N PRO A 170 12.06 -14.32 -13.62
CA PRO A 170 11.15 -15.19 -14.33
C PRO A 170 10.83 -14.61 -15.70
N SER A 171 10.88 -15.43 -16.75
CA SER A 171 10.37 -14.96 -18.04
C SER A 171 8.84 -14.78 -17.94
N SER A 172 8.33 -13.65 -18.43
CA SER A 172 6.91 -13.32 -18.33
C SER A 172 6.02 -14.35 -19.05
N THR A 173 6.52 -14.91 -20.16
CA THR A 173 5.86 -16.02 -20.88
C THR A 173 5.76 -17.28 -20.02
N GLN A 174 6.87 -17.80 -19.49
CA GLN A 174 6.83 -19.01 -18.65
C GLN A 174 6.03 -18.79 -17.38
N TRP A 175 6.15 -17.62 -16.73
CA TRP A 175 5.34 -17.30 -15.56
C TRP A 175 3.85 -17.34 -15.91
N SER A 176 3.46 -16.77 -17.06
CA SER A 176 2.06 -16.74 -17.48
C SER A 176 1.52 -18.11 -17.89
N GLU A 177 2.30 -18.92 -18.59
CA GLU A 177 1.87 -20.21 -19.13
C GLU A 177 1.89 -21.33 -18.09
N GLN A 178 2.81 -21.28 -17.12
CA GLN A 178 3.06 -22.38 -16.18
C GLN A 178 2.39 -22.18 -14.81
N THR A 179 1.78 -21.02 -14.54
CA THR A 179 1.23 -20.71 -13.22
C THR A 179 -0.20 -20.20 -13.28
N ILE A 180 -0.86 -20.17 -12.12
CA ILE A 180 -2.21 -19.60 -12.02
C ILE A 180 -2.27 -18.06 -12.13
N ALA A 181 -1.13 -17.36 -12.28
CA ALA A 181 -1.12 -15.91 -12.38
C ALA A 181 -1.96 -15.41 -13.56
N HIS A 182 -1.93 -16.12 -14.70
CA HIS A 182 -2.68 -15.76 -15.89
C HIS A 182 -4.17 -16.09 -15.79
N ALA A 183 -4.54 -17.09 -14.98
CA ALA A 183 -5.92 -17.54 -14.85
C ALA A 183 -6.84 -16.38 -14.43
N GLY A 184 -7.80 -16.05 -15.29
CA GLY A 184 -8.75 -14.97 -15.05
C GLY A 184 -8.12 -13.58 -14.86
N ARG A 185 -6.87 -13.33 -15.30
CA ARG A 185 -6.20 -12.03 -15.13
C ARG A 185 -7.01 -10.90 -15.78
N HIS A 186 -7.50 -11.11 -17.01
CA HIS A 186 -8.32 -10.13 -17.71
C HIS A 186 -9.65 -9.85 -17.00
N ILE A 187 -10.34 -10.91 -16.54
CA ILE A 187 -11.60 -10.78 -15.80
C ILE A 187 -11.37 -9.98 -14.52
N ARG A 188 -10.33 -10.32 -13.74
CA ARG A 188 -9.97 -9.61 -12.51
C ARG A 188 -9.62 -8.14 -12.77
N ALA A 189 -8.92 -7.83 -13.85
CA ALA A 189 -8.61 -6.46 -14.24
C ALA A 189 -9.88 -5.64 -14.52
N TYR A 190 -10.82 -6.18 -15.30
CA TYR A 190 -12.10 -5.50 -15.57
C TYR A 190 -12.98 -5.37 -14.32
N MET A 191 -13.03 -6.40 -13.47
CA MET A 191 -13.74 -6.32 -12.19
C MET A 191 -13.12 -5.28 -11.25
N ASN A 192 -11.79 -5.18 -11.22
CA ASN A 192 -11.09 -4.16 -10.43
C ASN A 192 -11.39 -2.75 -10.96
N LEU A 193 -11.42 -2.56 -12.28
CA LEU A 193 -11.85 -1.29 -12.88
C LEU A 193 -13.29 -0.95 -12.51
N ALA A 194 -14.23 -1.89 -12.69
CA ALA A 194 -15.63 -1.67 -12.36
C ALA A 194 -15.83 -1.32 -10.88
N ALA A 195 -15.20 -2.06 -9.96
CA ALA A 195 -15.24 -1.79 -8.54
C ALA A 195 -14.64 -0.41 -8.20
N THR A 196 -13.48 -0.09 -8.76
CA THR A 196 -12.82 1.22 -8.54
C THR A 196 -13.66 2.37 -9.08
N LEU A 197 -14.28 2.21 -10.25
CA LEU A 197 -15.17 3.19 -10.84
C LEU A 197 -16.41 3.43 -9.98
N VAL A 198 -17.05 2.37 -9.48
CA VAL A 198 -18.20 2.47 -8.57
C VAL A 198 -17.80 3.20 -7.29
N LEU A 199 -16.69 2.80 -6.65
CA LEU A 199 -16.17 3.47 -5.45
C LEU A 199 -15.83 4.95 -5.73
N ALA A 200 -15.30 5.25 -6.91
CA ALA A 200 -14.97 6.62 -7.30
C ALA A 200 -16.22 7.48 -7.48
N LEU A 201 -17.23 6.96 -8.19
CA LEU A 201 -18.51 7.65 -8.38
C LEU A 201 -19.22 7.87 -7.04
N VAL A 202 -19.24 6.87 -6.17
CA VAL A 202 -19.82 6.98 -4.83
C VAL A 202 -19.05 8.00 -3.99
N GLY A 203 -17.72 7.98 -4.01
CA GLY A 203 -16.88 8.96 -3.31
C GLY A 203 -17.12 10.39 -3.79
N VAL A 204 -17.12 10.62 -5.10
CA VAL A 204 -17.38 11.93 -5.70
C VAL A 204 -18.81 12.41 -5.41
N ALA A 205 -19.81 11.55 -5.55
CA ALA A 205 -21.20 11.88 -5.25
C ALA A 205 -21.39 12.25 -3.78
N THR A 206 -20.75 11.52 -2.86
CA THR A 206 -20.79 11.80 -1.41
C THR A 206 -20.23 13.18 -1.10
N LEU A 207 -19.08 13.50 -1.68
CA LEU A 207 -18.47 14.82 -1.53
C LEU A 207 -19.38 15.90 -2.13
N ALA A 208 -19.89 15.69 -3.35
CA ALA A 208 -20.76 16.66 -4.01
C ALA A 208 -22.03 16.93 -3.18
N VAL A 209 -22.70 15.90 -2.66
CA VAL A 209 -23.93 16.04 -1.86
C VAL A 209 -23.67 16.72 -0.53
N ARG A 210 -22.65 16.29 0.23
CA ARG A 210 -22.35 16.88 1.54
C ARG A 210 -21.95 18.33 1.48
N TYR A 211 -21.32 18.73 0.39
CA TYR A 211 -20.72 20.04 0.28
C TYR A 211 -21.46 21.01 -0.63
N LYS A 212 -22.60 20.59 -1.18
CA LYS A 212 -23.54 21.44 -1.93
C LYS A 212 -24.17 22.48 -0.98
N GLY A 213 -23.44 23.57 -0.73
CA GLY A 213 -23.88 24.67 0.14
C GLY A 213 -22.74 25.51 0.75
N HIS A 214 -21.51 24.98 0.82
CA HIS A 214 -20.41 25.60 1.55
C HIS A 214 -19.33 26.24 0.64
N ARG A 215 -19.72 27.04 -0.37
CA ARG A 215 -18.87 27.49 -1.51
C ARG A 215 -17.47 28.03 -1.16
N GLY A 216 -17.25 28.63 0.01
CA GLY A 216 -15.91 29.09 0.46
C GLY A 216 -15.21 28.18 1.46
N GLN A 217 -15.97 27.49 2.32
CA GLN A 217 -15.42 26.61 3.36
C GLN A 217 -15.14 25.20 2.84
N LEU A 218 -15.70 24.81 1.70
CA LEU A 218 -15.53 23.49 1.10
C LEU A 218 -14.07 23.11 0.88
N VAL A 219 -13.31 23.99 0.22
CA VAL A 219 -11.89 23.75 -0.06
C VAL A 219 -11.10 23.65 1.24
N GLN A 220 -11.48 24.46 2.23
CA GLN A 220 -10.86 24.45 3.55
C GLN A 220 -11.15 23.15 4.31
N VAL A 221 -12.37 22.63 4.25
CA VAL A 221 -12.76 21.36 4.89
C VAL A 221 -12.13 20.16 4.19
N ILE A 222 -12.12 20.12 2.85
CA ILE A 222 -11.47 19.04 2.08
C ILE A 222 -9.95 19.01 2.34
N ARG A 223 -9.31 20.17 2.49
CA ARG A 223 -7.89 20.24 2.87
C ARG A 223 -7.67 19.86 4.34
N ARG A 224 -8.55 20.31 5.25
CA ARG A 224 -8.41 20.08 6.68
C ARG A 224 -8.60 18.61 7.05
N ASP A 225 -9.58 17.95 6.44
CA ASP A 225 -10.02 16.61 6.87
C ASP A 225 -9.35 15.47 6.08
N GLY A 226 -8.26 15.77 5.35
CA GLY A 226 -7.55 14.79 4.53
C GLY A 226 -8.26 14.38 3.24
N GLY A 227 -9.39 15.01 2.91
CA GLY A 227 -10.18 14.73 1.70
C GLY A 227 -9.38 14.89 0.40
N ALA A 228 -8.41 15.81 0.36
CA ALA A 228 -7.51 15.95 -0.79
C ALA A 228 -6.63 14.70 -1.01
N TYR A 229 -6.09 14.08 0.05
CA TYR A 229 -5.31 12.85 -0.06
C TYR A 229 -6.20 11.68 -0.50
N TYR A 230 -7.42 11.61 0.03
CA TYR A 230 -8.42 10.61 -0.38
C TYR A 230 -8.75 10.72 -1.87
N LEU A 231 -9.07 11.93 -2.35
CA LEU A 231 -9.39 12.18 -3.76
C LEU A 231 -8.21 11.86 -4.69
N SER A 232 -7.00 12.27 -4.32
CA SER A 232 -5.79 11.94 -5.09
C SER A 232 -5.56 10.43 -5.17
N LEU A 233 -5.74 9.72 -4.06
CA LEU A 233 -5.57 8.27 -4.03
C LEU A 233 -6.62 7.57 -4.91
N LEU A 234 -7.88 8.02 -4.85
CA LEU A 234 -8.96 7.51 -5.69
C LEU A 234 -8.73 7.78 -7.18
N ALA A 235 -8.26 8.99 -7.53
CA ALA A 235 -7.97 9.38 -8.90
C ALA A 235 -6.80 8.57 -9.48
N ILE A 236 -5.70 8.42 -8.74
CA ILE A 236 -4.55 7.61 -9.15
C ILE A 236 -4.98 6.16 -9.33
N ARG A 237 -5.76 5.60 -8.40
CA ARG A 237 -6.29 4.24 -8.54
C ARG A 237 -7.15 4.05 -9.77
N LEU A 238 -8.04 4.99 -10.05
CA LEU A 238 -8.89 4.91 -11.24
C LEU A 238 -8.06 4.96 -12.51
N ALA A 239 -7.09 5.86 -12.59
CA ALA A 239 -6.16 5.94 -13.71
C ALA A 239 -5.38 4.64 -13.90
N LEU A 240 -4.84 4.07 -12.83
CA LEU A 240 -4.13 2.79 -12.86
C LEU A 240 -5.04 1.64 -13.27
N ALA A 241 -6.27 1.58 -12.75
CA ALA A 241 -7.22 0.54 -13.13
C ALA A 241 -7.59 0.60 -14.62
N VAL A 242 -7.65 1.81 -15.20
CA VAL A 242 -7.81 2.00 -16.65
C VAL A 242 -6.58 1.53 -17.40
N ILE A 243 -5.37 1.96 -17.00
CA ILE A 243 -4.11 1.59 -17.66
C ILE A 243 -3.91 0.06 -17.68
N TYR A 244 -4.22 -0.61 -16.56
CA TYR A 244 -4.09 -2.07 -16.46
C TYR A 244 -5.20 -2.85 -17.16
N THR A 245 -6.13 -2.19 -17.86
CA THR A 245 -7.09 -2.93 -18.69
C THR A 245 -6.39 -3.58 -19.89
N PRO A 246 -6.80 -4.80 -20.27
CA PRO A 246 -6.17 -5.53 -21.37
C PRO A 246 -6.26 -4.81 -22.73
N THR A 247 -7.24 -3.92 -22.89
CA THR A 247 -7.42 -3.10 -24.10
C THR A 247 -6.33 -2.06 -24.29
N LEU A 248 -5.72 -1.57 -23.20
CA LEU A 248 -4.66 -0.56 -23.27
C LEU A 248 -3.27 -1.19 -23.18
N GLN A 249 -3.17 -2.39 -22.63
CA GLN A 249 -1.88 -3.02 -22.39
C GLN A 249 -1.92 -4.51 -22.73
N SER A 250 -1.22 -4.88 -23.80
CA SER A 250 -0.96 -6.27 -24.11
C SER A 250 0.06 -6.83 -23.10
N ALA A 251 -0.11 -8.08 -22.67
CA ALA A 251 0.71 -8.67 -21.60
C ALA A 251 2.22 -8.74 -21.95
N LEU A 252 2.55 -8.73 -23.24
CA LEU A 252 3.92 -8.81 -23.77
C LEU A 252 4.65 -7.46 -23.76
N GLU A 253 3.95 -6.33 -23.65
CA GLU A 253 4.55 -4.99 -23.71
C GLU A 253 4.79 -4.37 -22.32
N ILE A 254 4.43 -5.07 -21.25
CA ILE A 254 4.52 -4.54 -19.88
C ILE A 254 5.98 -4.31 -19.47
N ASP A 255 6.87 -5.25 -19.79
CA ASP A 255 8.25 -5.22 -19.29
C ASP A 255 9.09 -4.13 -19.99
N GLY A 256 8.73 -3.73 -21.21
CA GLY A 256 9.45 -2.70 -21.97
C GLY A 256 8.86 -1.29 -21.88
N ASN A 257 7.62 -1.14 -21.38
CA ASN A 257 6.93 0.13 -21.43
C ASN A 257 7.21 0.99 -20.18
N PRO A 258 7.88 2.15 -20.29
CA PRO A 258 8.19 2.99 -19.13
C PRO A 258 6.93 3.52 -18.44
N VAL A 259 5.83 3.73 -19.16
CA VAL A 259 4.55 4.16 -18.57
C VAL A 259 3.99 3.07 -17.65
N ALA A 260 4.17 1.80 -17.99
CA ALA A 260 3.76 0.67 -17.16
C ALA A 260 4.53 0.63 -15.85
N LEU A 261 5.85 0.84 -15.92
CA LEU A 261 6.74 0.84 -14.77
C LEU A 261 6.46 2.04 -13.86
N LEU A 262 6.26 3.22 -14.43
CA LEU A 262 5.84 4.41 -13.69
C LEU A 262 4.50 4.20 -13.00
N SER A 263 3.55 3.54 -13.68
CA SER A 263 2.23 3.20 -13.12
C SER A 263 2.37 2.22 -11.96
N LEU A 264 3.21 1.19 -12.11
CA LEU A 264 3.48 0.20 -11.07
C LEU A 264 4.14 0.84 -9.85
N MET A 265 5.13 1.71 -10.05
CA MET A 265 5.79 2.45 -8.97
C MET A 265 4.86 3.48 -8.31
N ALA A 266 4.00 4.15 -9.07
CA ALA A 266 2.98 5.02 -8.50
C ALA A 266 2.00 4.24 -7.62
N ASN A 267 1.60 3.04 -8.04
CA ASN A 267 0.75 2.16 -7.26
C ASN A 267 1.44 1.69 -5.96
N ASP A 268 2.71 1.29 -6.06
CA ASP A 268 3.42 0.65 -4.97
C ASP A 268 3.99 1.66 -3.95
N ILE A 269 4.28 2.90 -4.38
CA ILE A 269 4.93 3.92 -3.55
C ILE A 269 4.02 5.13 -3.28
N ILE A 270 3.49 5.76 -4.32
CA ILE A 270 2.72 7.01 -4.17
C ILE A 270 1.41 6.78 -3.43
N ILE A 271 0.67 5.70 -3.76
CA ILE A 271 -0.56 5.35 -3.03
C ILE A 271 -0.27 5.12 -1.55
N GLN A 272 0.85 4.46 -1.20
CA GLN A 272 1.21 4.20 0.18
C GLN A 272 1.54 5.48 0.95
N ILE A 273 2.22 6.44 0.30
CA ILE A 273 2.48 7.77 0.87
C ILE A 273 1.15 8.50 1.12
N LEU A 274 0.24 8.52 0.14
CA LEU A 274 -1.06 9.18 0.26
C LEU A 274 -1.92 8.53 1.36
N ALA A 275 -1.90 7.20 1.47
CA ALA A 275 -2.59 6.45 2.50
C ALA A 275 -2.06 6.79 3.91
N GLN A 276 -0.73 6.86 4.09
CA GLN A 276 -0.12 7.27 5.35
C GLN A 276 -0.47 8.72 5.71
N ARG A 277 -0.39 9.64 4.74
CA ARG A 277 -0.78 11.04 4.94
C ARG A 277 -2.26 11.19 5.29
N LEU A 278 -3.12 10.37 4.69
CA LEU A 278 -4.54 10.33 5.03
C LEU A 278 -4.73 9.91 6.49
N LEU A 279 -4.08 8.83 6.95
CA LEU A 279 -4.16 8.36 8.34
C LEU A 279 -3.67 9.40 9.35
N ILE A 280 -2.52 10.02 9.10
CA ILE A 280 -1.99 11.07 9.99
C ILE A 280 -2.96 12.25 10.08
N ASN A 281 -3.49 12.71 8.94
CA ASN A 281 -4.39 13.87 8.95
C ASN A 281 -5.74 13.57 9.61
N MET A 282 -6.32 12.38 9.37
CA MET A 282 -7.56 12.00 10.06
C MET A 282 -7.39 12.02 11.58
N ARG A 283 -6.22 11.60 12.08
CA ARG A 283 -5.91 11.62 13.50
C ARG A 283 -5.68 13.02 14.07
N LYS A 284 -5.01 13.91 13.31
CA LYS A 284 -4.82 15.32 13.72
C LYS A 284 -6.16 16.03 13.94
N VAL A 285 -7.18 15.72 13.15
CA VAL A 285 -8.53 16.32 13.29
C VAL A 285 -9.18 15.97 14.64
N ASP A 286 -8.94 14.76 15.15
CA ASP A 286 -9.55 14.29 16.40
C ASP A 286 -8.99 14.97 17.65
N TYR A 287 -7.78 15.52 17.53
CA TYR A 287 -7.17 16.30 18.61
C TYR A 287 -7.79 17.70 18.74
N VAL A 288 -8.43 18.23 17.68
CA VAL A 288 -8.77 19.67 17.58
C VAL A 288 -10.29 19.94 17.43
N GLY A 289 -11.14 18.93 17.20
CA GLY A 289 -12.57 19.15 16.92
C GLY A 289 -13.52 18.04 17.37
N PRO A 290 -14.84 18.23 17.15
CA PRO A 290 -15.84 17.20 17.42
C PRO A 290 -15.54 15.93 16.61
N GLU A 291 -15.55 14.78 17.30
CA GLU A 291 -15.05 13.50 16.79
C GLU A 291 -15.73 13.07 15.49
N SER A 292 -14.92 12.77 14.48
CA SER A 292 -15.41 12.17 13.25
C SER A 292 -15.78 10.68 13.46
N VAL A 293 -16.78 10.17 12.74
CA VAL A 293 -17.14 8.73 12.77
C VAL A 293 -15.95 7.84 12.37
N VAL A 294 -15.10 8.33 11.46
CA VAL A 294 -13.88 7.64 11.01
C VAL A 294 -12.95 7.39 12.19
N SER A 295 -12.74 8.42 13.00
CA SER A 295 -11.90 8.37 14.19
C SER A 295 -12.38 7.35 15.19
N LYS A 296 -13.67 7.35 15.51
CA LYS A 296 -14.24 6.39 16.46
C LYS A 296 -13.99 4.94 16.03
N LEU A 297 -14.00 4.68 14.72
CA LEU A 297 -13.78 3.34 14.17
C LEU A 297 -12.30 2.93 14.16
N LEU A 298 -11.39 3.84 13.80
CA LEU A 298 -9.95 3.56 13.65
C LEU A 298 -9.15 3.77 14.95
N PHE A 299 -9.56 4.75 15.74
CA PHE A 299 -8.90 5.26 16.94
C PHE A 299 -9.91 5.35 18.11
N PRO A 300 -10.51 4.21 18.56
CA PRO A 300 -11.42 4.23 19.69
C PRO A 300 -10.71 4.73 20.96
N ARG A 301 -11.30 5.71 21.64
CA ARG A 301 -10.81 6.19 22.94
C ARG A 301 -10.97 5.08 23.98
N CYS A 302 -9.95 4.87 24.80
CA CYS A 302 -10.14 4.14 26.04
C CYS A 302 -10.99 5.03 26.96
N THR A 303 -12.21 4.59 27.28
CA THR A 303 -12.98 5.15 28.39
C THR A 303 -12.19 4.84 29.67
N SER A 304 -11.38 5.81 30.10
CA SER A 304 -10.48 5.62 31.25
C SER A 304 -11.15 5.88 32.61
N ASP A 305 -12.46 6.10 32.65
CA ASP A 305 -13.22 6.25 33.88
C ASP A 305 -14.51 5.45 33.78
N SER A 306 -14.42 4.15 34.04
CA SER A 306 -15.41 3.57 34.94
C SER A 306 -14.81 3.74 36.32
N GLY A 307 -15.11 4.88 36.94
CA GLY A 307 -14.94 5.06 38.37
C GLY A 307 -15.56 3.86 39.06
N ASP A 308 -14.69 3.04 39.61
CA ASP A 308 -15.03 2.15 40.70
C ASP A 308 -15.32 3.07 41.89
N ASP A 309 -16.50 3.68 41.87
CA ASP A 309 -17.12 4.33 43.02
C ASP A 309 -17.56 3.21 43.97
N GLY A 310 -16.58 2.44 44.44
CA GLY A 310 -16.69 1.60 45.61
C GLY A 310 -16.71 2.51 46.83
N GLU A 311 -17.90 3.08 47.11
CA GLU A 311 -18.29 3.39 48.47
C GLU A 311 -18.18 2.11 49.33
N GLU A 312 -17.08 1.96 50.07
CA GLU A 312 -17.11 1.21 51.33
C GLU A 312 -16.55 2.09 52.44
N GLY A 313 -17.48 2.58 53.26
CA GLY A 313 -17.22 3.46 54.39
C GLY A 313 -16.38 2.79 55.47
N GLY A 314 -15.50 3.58 56.07
CA GLY A 314 -14.77 3.24 57.27
C GLY A 314 -14.34 4.51 58.00
N ASP A 315 -15.23 5.02 58.85
CA ASP A 315 -14.89 5.98 59.90
C ASP A 315 -13.72 5.45 60.75
N VAL A 316 -12.59 6.15 60.74
CA VAL A 316 -11.59 6.04 61.81
C VAL A 316 -11.19 7.45 62.25
N PRO A 317 -11.59 7.90 63.45
CA PRO A 317 -11.15 9.16 64.02
C PRO A 317 -9.87 8.99 64.86
N PHE A 318 -9.22 10.13 65.15
CA PHE A 318 -8.06 10.32 66.04
C PHE A 318 -6.72 9.78 65.50
N GLY A 319 -5.62 10.52 65.45
CA GLY A 319 -5.19 11.74 66.10
C GLY A 319 -3.69 11.62 66.40
N VAL A 320 -3.07 12.73 66.81
CA VAL A 320 -1.81 12.78 67.60
C VAL A 320 -0.48 12.86 66.81
N MET A 321 0.02 14.10 66.79
CA MET A 321 1.30 14.60 67.35
C MET A 321 2.35 15.14 66.39
N TYR A 322 2.52 16.46 66.52
CA TYR A 322 3.75 17.19 66.32
C TYR A 322 4.89 16.68 67.22
N ARG A 323 6.09 16.56 66.65
CA ARG A 323 7.38 16.74 67.34
C ARG A 323 8.39 17.36 66.38
N THR A 324 8.66 18.63 66.59
CA THR A 324 10.02 19.21 66.75
C THR A 324 9.89 20.42 67.65
#